data_AF-A0A3D1BXK2-F1
#
_entry.id   AF-A0A3D1BXK2-F1
#
_cell.length_a   1.000
_cell.length_b   1.000
_cell.length_c   1.000
_cell.angle_alpha   90.00
_cell.angle_beta   90.00
_cell.angle_gamma   90.00
#
_symmetry.space_group_name_H-M   'P 1'
#
loop_
_entity.id
_entity.type
_entity.pdbx_description
1 polymer ?
#
loop_
_entity_poly.entity_id
_entity_poly.type
_entity_poly.pdbx_seq_one_letter_code
_entity_poly.pdbx_strand_id
1 'polypeptide(L)'
;RTEVPGCSLCMGNQARVENEAHVFSTSTRNFDNRMGKDAQVYLGSAELSAICAALGRIPSHREYLEIMNKKLKDTELIYRYLNFNLMPDYIPKKVIEITEV
;
A
#
# COMPACT_ATOMS: atom_id res chain seq x y z
N ARG A 1 -9.89 0.05 7.35
CA ARG A 1 -9.14 -0.10 8.62
C ARG A 1 -7.74 0.43 8.42
N THR A 2 -7.16 1.08 9.43
CA THR A 2 -5.73 1.44 9.45
C THR A 2 -5.00 0.49 10.41
N GLU A 3 -3.77 0.13 10.06
CA GLU A 3 -2.91 -0.75 10.86
C GLU A 3 -1.71 0.02 11.37
N VAL A 4 -1.09 -0.48 12.43
CA VAL A 4 0.20 0.01 12.92
C VAL A 4 1.28 -0.30 11.86
N PRO A 5 2.29 0.56 11.64
CA PRO A 5 3.34 0.29 10.66
C PRO A 5 4.01 -1.08 10.88
N GLY A 6 3.92 -1.95 9.88
CA GLY A 6 4.40 -3.33 9.92
C GLY A 6 3.89 -4.17 8.75
N CYS A 7 4.25 -5.45 8.70
CA CYS A 7 3.88 -6.34 7.58
C CYS A 7 2.37 -6.62 7.49
N SER A 8 1.64 -6.59 8.62
CA SER A 8 0.18 -6.81 8.66
C SER A 8 -0.25 -8.08 7.87
N LEU A 9 -1.30 -7.98 7.05
CA LEU A 9 -1.85 -9.06 6.22
C LEU A 9 -0.86 -9.62 5.19
N CYS A 10 0.20 -8.88 4.83
CA CYS A 10 1.18 -9.33 3.83
C CYS A 10 1.87 -10.64 4.22
N MET A 11 2.08 -10.86 5.53
CA MET A 11 2.68 -12.08 6.03
C MET A 11 1.66 -13.15 6.44
N GLY A 12 0.46 -12.74 6.88
CA GLY A 12 -0.62 -13.64 7.30
C GLY A 12 -0.33 -14.44 8.57
N ASN A 13 0.67 -14.03 9.36
CA ASN A 13 1.08 -14.68 10.62
C ASN A 13 0.47 -14.03 11.88
N GLN A 14 -0.28 -12.93 11.71
CA GLN A 14 -0.96 -12.20 12.78
C GLN A 14 -2.43 -12.07 12.40
N ALA A 15 -2.80 -10.95 11.78
CA ALA A 15 -4.10 -10.79 11.15
C ALA A 15 -4.20 -11.66 9.90
N ARG A 16 -5.39 -12.19 9.65
CA ARG A 16 -5.75 -12.95 8.45
C ARG A 16 -7.07 -12.42 7.89
N VAL A 17 -7.27 -12.62 6.60
CA VAL A 17 -8.58 -12.37 5.97
C VAL A 17 -9.55 -13.50 6.30
N GLU A 18 -10.83 -13.27 6.06
CA GLU A 18 -11.87 -14.29 6.15
C GLU A 18 -11.55 -15.50 5.26
N ASN A 19 -12.05 -16.67 5.67
CA ASN A 19 -11.89 -17.89 4.88
C ASN A 19 -12.59 -17.74 3.52
N GLU A 20 -12.00 -18.31 2.48
CA GLU A 20 -12.54 -18.32 1.10
C GLU A 20 -12.75 -16.92 0.49
N ALA A 21 -12.20 -15.88 1.12
CA ALA A 21 -12.35 -14.51 0.66
C ALA A 21 -11.64 -14.26 -0.68
N HIS A 22 -12.24 -13.43 -1.52
CA HIS A 22 -11.59 -12.83 -2.68
C HIS A 22 -10.93 -11.52 -2.27
N VAL A 23 -9.61 -11.43 -2.42
CA VAL A 23 -8.80 -10.30 -1.95
C VAL A 23 -8.03 -9.68 -3.10
N PHE A 24 -8.06 -8.35 -3.20
CA PHE A 24 -7.16 -7.59 -4.04
C PHE A 24 -6.11 -6.91 -3.18
N SER A 25 -4.82 -7.19 -3.43
CA SER A 25 -3.72 -6.82 -2.54
C SER A 25 -2.56 -6.16 -3.28
N THR A 26 -1.89 -5.22 -2.59
CA THR A 26 -0.63 -4.61 -3.01
C THR A 26 0.61 -5.30 -2.42
N SER A 27 0.40 -6.43 -1.73
CA SER A 27 1.49 -7.26 -1.19
C SER A 27 2.35 -7.88 -2.28
N THR A 28 3.45 -8.51 -1.89
CA THR A 28 4.38 -9.14 -2.83
C THR A 28 4.04 -10.58 -3.21
N ARG A 29 3.14 -11.27 -2.51
CA ARG A 29 2.89 -12.72 -2.68
C ARG A 29 1.43 -13.09 -2.48
N ASN A 30 0.93 -14.02 -3.28
CA ASN A 30 -0.45 -14.53 -3.27
C ASN A 30 -0.56 -16.06 -3.28
N PHE A 31 0.46 -16.79 -2.80
CA PHE A 31 0.39 -18.25 -2.73
C PHE A 31 -0.74 -18.73 -1.80
N ASP A 32 -1.22 -19.94 -2.04
CA ASP A 32 -2.35 -20.53 -1.31
C ASP A 32 -2.17 -20.44 0.20
N ASN A 33 -3.26 -20.09 0.89
CA ASN A 33 -3.32 -19.96 2.35
C ASN A 33 -2.43 -18.85 2.96
N ARG A 34 -1.77 -18.01 2.15
CA ARG A 34 -0.90 -16.92 2.64
C ARG A 34 -1.66 -15.92 3.50
N MET A 35 -2.71 -15.30 2.97
CA MET A 35 -3.45 -14.24 3.68
C MET A 35 -4.59 -14.76 4.55
N GLY A 36 -5.16 -15.90 4.19
CA GLY A 36 -6.33 -16.51 4.83
C GLY A 36 -6.55 -17.90 4.25
N LYS A 37 -7.32 -18.74 4.95
CA LYS A 37 -7.57 -20.11 4.51
C LYS A 37 -8.42 -20.09 3.23
N ASP A 38 -7.98 -20.81 2.20
CA ASP A 38 -8.66 -20.96 0.92
C ASP A 38 -9.01 -19.62 0.22
N ALA A 39 -8.35 -18.53 0.61
CA ALA A 39 -8.57 -17.20 0.05
C ALA A 39 -7.95 -17.08 -1.35
N GLN A 40 -8.68 -16.44 -2.26
CA GLN A 40 -8.22 -16.13 -3.61
C GLN A 40 -7.66 -14.72 -3.66
N VAL A 41 -6.34 -14.60 -3.83
CA VAL A 41 -5.63 -13.31 -3.73
C VAL A 41 -5.09 -12.86 -5.10
N TYR A 42 -5.49 -11.66 -5.52
CA TYR A 42 -5.04 -10.99 -6.74
C TYR A 42 -4.07 -9.86 -6.38
N LEU A 43 -2.96 -9.77 -7.10
CA LEU A 43 -1.96 -8.72 -6.87
C LEU A 43 -2.13 -7.58 -7.87
N GLY A 44 -1.98 -6.34 -7.41
CA GLY A 44 -2.02 -5.16 -8.27
C GLY A 44 -1.54 -3.88 -7.58
N SER A 45 -1.69 -2.73 -8.26
CA SER A 45 -1.25 -1.43 -7.74
C SER A 45 -2.17 -0.89 -6.65
N ALA A 46 -1.69 0.13 -5.93
CA ALA A 46 -2.46 0.80 -4.89
C ALA A 46 -3.68 1.52 -5.47
N GLU A 47 -3.53 2.14 -6.64
CA GLU A 47 -4.60 2.84 -7.34
C GLU A 47 -5.71 1.88 -7.78
N LEU A 48 -5.34 0.75 -8.37
CA LEU A 48 -6.31 -0.27 -8.77
C LEU A 48 -6.98 -0.91 -7.54
N SER A 49 -6.23 -1.15 -6.46
CA SER A 49 -6.79 -1.64 -5.19
C SER A 49 -7.84 -0.67 -4.61
N ALA A 50 -7.59 0.64 -4.66
CA ALA A 50 -8.55 1.66 -4.23
C ALA A 50 -9.82 1.66 -5.08
N ILE A 51 -9.69 1.47 -6.40
CA ILE A 51 -10.84 1.36 -7.31
C ILE A 51 -11.63 0.07 -7.04
N CYS A 52 -10.95 -1.08 -6.88
CA CYS A 52 -11.57 -2.34 -6.51
C CYS A 52 -12.35 -2.24 -5.19
N ALA A 53 -11.77 -1.58 -4.18
CA ALA A 53 -12.42 -1.35 -2.90
C ALA A 53 -13.67 -0.45 -3.02
N ALA A 54 -13.64 0.55 -3.90
CA ALA A 54 -14.79 1.43 -4.14
C ALA A 54 -15.91 0.74 -4.94
N LEU A 55 -15.58 -0.15 -5.87
CA LEU A 55 -16.56 -0.84 -6.72
C LEU A 55 -17.05 -2.18 -6.15
N GLY A 56 -16.30 -2.79 -5.23
CA GLY A 56 -16.55 -4.15 -4.73
C GLY A 56 -16.22 -5.26 -5.73
N ARG A 57 -15.57 -4.94 -6.85
CA ARG A 57 -15.15 -5.89 -7.91
C ARG A 57 -13.94 -5.35 -8.67
N ILE A 58 -13.26 -6.23 -9.42
CA ILE A 58 -12.22 -5.81 -10.35
C ILE A 58 -12.88 -5.07 -11.53
N PRO A 59 -12.47 -3.83 -11.84
CA PRO A 59 -13.02 -3.06 -12.96
C PRO A 59 -12.55 -3.63 -14.31
N SER A 60 -13.28 -3.29 -15.37
CA SER A 60 -12.75 -3.42 -16.73
C SER A 60 -11.64 -2.39 -16.99
N HIS A 61 -10.79 -2.65 -17.98
CA HIS A 61 -9.72 -1.73 -18.38
C HIS A 61 -10.25 -0.32 -18.68
N ARG A 62 -11.39 -0.23 -19.38
CA ARG A 62 -12.03 1.06 -19.70
C ARG A 62 -12.49 1.80 -18.45
N GLU A 63 -13.20 1.13 -17.55
CA GLU A 63 -13.66 1.72 -16.29
C GLU A 63 -12.48 2.23 -15.45
N TYR A 64 -11.39 1.44 -15.39
CA TYR A 64 -10.17 1.84 -14.71
C TYR A 64 -9.60 3.14 -15.27
N LEU A 65 -9.38 3.23 -16.59
CA LEU A 65 -8.82 4.42 -17.22
C LEU A 65 -9.72 5.65 -17.04
N GLU A 66 -11.03 5.49 -17.18
CA GLU A 66 -11.99 6.57 -16.98
C GLU A 66 -11.96 7.12 -15.54
N ILE A 67 -11.96 6.23 -14.54
CA ILE A 67 -11.90 6.61 -13.13
C ILE A 67 -10.56 7.27 -12.80
N MET A 68 -9.45 6.69 -13.26
CA MET A 68 -8.11 7.22 -13.04
C MET A 68 -7.94 8.62 -13.63
N ASN A 69 -8.31 8.82 -14.89
CA ASN A 69 -8.22 10.13 -15.54
C ASN A 69 -9.09 11.19 -14.87
N LYS A 70 -10.22 10.79 -14.28
CA LYS A 70 -11.12 11.71 -13.57
C LYS A 70 -10.62 12.08 -12.17
N LYS A 71 -10.00 11.13 -11.47
CA LYS A 71 -9.64 11.24 -10.04
C LYS A 71 -8.20 11.67 -9.81
N LEU A 72 -7.28 11.32 -10.70
CA LEU A 72 -5.87 11.62 -10.58
C LEU A 72 -5.60 13.04 -11.10
N LYS A 73 -5.52 14.00 -10.18
CA LYS A 73 -5.10 15.39 -10.43
C LYS A 73 -3.92 15.71 -9.52
N ASP A 74 -3.10 16.69 -9.90
CA ASP A 74 -1.95 17.14 -9.10
C ASP A 74 -1.00 16.00 -8.69
N THR A 75 -0.61 15.19 -9.67
CA THR A 75 0.24 13.99 -9.48
C THR A 75 1.55 14.30 -8.77
N GLU A 76 2.12 15.49 -8.97
CA GLU A 76 3.35 15.93 -8.29
C GLU A 76 3.16 16.06 -6.77
N LEU A 77 1.97 16.45 -6.32
CA LEU A 77 1.65 16.54 -4.89
C LEU A 77 1.40 15.15 -4.30
N ILE A 78 0.71 14.28 -5.04
CA ILE A 78 0.36 12.91 -4.62
C ILE A 78 1.62 12.04 -4.48
N TYR A 79 2.48 12.04 -5.49
CA TYR A 79 3.64 11.16 -5.58
C TYR A 79 4.92 11.80 -5.00
N ARG A 80 4.79 12.47 -3.86
CA ARG A 80 5.92 13.08 -3.14
C ARG A 80 6.49 12.13 -2.08
N TYR A 81 7.76 11.77 -2.23
CA TYR A 81 8.50 11.00 -1.23
C TYR A 81 8.81 11.80 0.04
N LEU A 82 9.01 11.09 1.15
CA LEU A 82 9.46 11.68 2.42
C LEU A 82 10.97 11.94 2.37
N ASN A 83 11.34 13.22 2.21
CA ASN A 83 12.73 13.67 2.22
C ASN A 83 13.05 14.30 3.59
N PHE A 84 13.52 13.49 4.55
CA PHE A 84 13.75 13.94 5.94
C PHE A 84 14.74 15.10 6.06
N ASN A 85 15.71 15.20 5.14
CA ASN A 85 16.65 16.31 5.06
C ASN A 85 16.01 17.66 4.72
N LEU A 86 14.79 17.66 4.15
CA LEU A 86 14.03 18.87 3.81
C LEU A 86 12.92 19.16 4.84
N MET A 87 12.80 18.34 5.89
CA MET A 87 11.73 18.45 6.89
C MET A 87 12.27 19.10 8.17
N PRO A 88 11.77 20.29 8.59
CA PRO A 88 12.27 21.01 9.75
C PRO A 88 12.34 20.19 11.04
N ASP A 89 11.36 19.33 11.28
CA ASP A 89 11.29 18.47 12.48
C ASP A 89 12.39 17.41 12.55
N TYR A 90 13.01 17.09 11.42
CA TYR A 90 14.06 16.07 11.29
C TYR A 90 15.46 16.68 11.15
N ILE A 91 15.58 18.01 11.16
CA ILE A 91 16.89 18.68 11.17
C ILE A 91 17.53 18.42 12.53
N PRO A 92 18.75 17.83 12.58
CA PRO A 92 19.39 17.45 13.83
C PRO A 92 19.62 18.68 14.71
N LYS A 93 19.00 18.68 15.89
CA LYS A 93 19.18 19.74 16.90
C LYS A 93 20.53 19.66 17.62
N LYS A 94 21.21 18.52 17.54
CA LYS A 94 22.51 18.28 18.15
C LYS A 94 23.35 17.43 17.21
N VAL A 95 24.49 17.96 16.78
CA VAL A 95 25.49 17.24 15.99
C VAL A 95 26.55 16.74 16.97
N ILE A 96 26.86 15.44 16.93
CA ILE A 96 27.99 14.87 17.68
C ILE A 96 29.13 14.76 16.67
N GLU A 97 30.18 15.56 16.86
CA GLU A 97 31.37 15.49 16.03
C GLU A 97 32.07 14.14 16.26
N ILE A 98 32.30 13.40 15.18
CA ILE A 98 33.15 12.22 15.21
C ILE A 98 34.56 12.71 14.89
N THR A 99 35.43 12.75 15.90
CA THR A 99 36.85 13.00 15.68
C THR A 99 37.46 11.75 15.05
N GLU A 100 38.00 11.86 13.84
CA GLU A 100 38.80 10.78 13.25
C GLU A 100 40.04 10.53 14.12
N VAL A 101 40.27 9.28 14.50
CA VAL A 101 41.44 8.81 15.26
C VAL A 101 42.54 8.39 14.31
#